data_AF-A0A448D9R0-F1
#
_entry.id   AF-A0A448D9R0-F1
#
_cell.length_a   1.000
_cell.length_b   1.000
_cell.length_c   1.000
_cell.angle_alpha   90.00
_cell.angle_beta   90.00
_cell.angle_gamma   90.00
#
_symmetry.space_group_name_H-M   'P 1'
#
loop_
_entity.id
_entity.type
_entity.pdbx_description
1 polymer ?
#
loop_
_entity_poly.entity_id
_entity_poly.type
_entity_poly.pdbx_seq_one_letter_code
_entity_poly.pdbx_strand_id
1 'polypeptide(L)' 'MGQTLSLRGPIMEKHRKCTICGEPVVLVPSAAERARQSGLPAAYYLNLFTSHSDCFIAKRESETNDLIRRSGNRSRPMPI' A
#
# COMPACT_ATOMS: atom_id res chain seq x y z
N MET A 1 9.43 39.02 -10.23
CA MET A 1 9.98 37.81 -10.89
C MET A 1 9.13 36.62 -10.46
N GLY A 2 8.02 36.37 -11.16
CA GLY A 2 7.13 35.25 -10.88
C GLY A 2 7.29 34.21 -11.98
N GLN A 3 7.93 33.09 -11.67
CA GLN A 3 7.92 31.92 -12.55
C GLN A 3 6.87 30.96 -12.02
N THR A 4 5.64 31.15 -12.51
CA THR A 4 4.58 30.14 -12.47
C THR A 4 4.95 29.01 -13.43
N LEU A 5 5.65 27.99 -12.91
CA LEU A 5 5.88 26.75 -13.64
C LEU A 5 4.59 25.93 -13.69
N SER A 6 3.75 26.25 -14.67
CA SER A 6 2.71 25.36 -15.18
C SER A 6 3.36 24.43 -16.22
N LEU A 7 3.84 23.26 -15.79
CA LEU A 7 4.41 22.16 -16.58
C LEU A 7 4.34 20.91 -15.67
N ARG A 8 3.74 19.76 -15.96
CA ARG A 8 3.51 18.99 -17.19
C ARG A 8 2.44 17.94 -16.89
N GLY A 9 1.82 17.38 -17.94
CA GLY A 9 0.87 16.25 -17.86
C GLY A 9 1.42 14.99 -17.16
N PRO A 10 0.64 13.91 -17.08
CA PRO A 10 0.86 12.81 -16.15
C PRO A 10 2.28 12.26 -16.29
N ILE A 11 3.09 12.46 -15.26
CA ILE A 11 4.28 11.66 -14.99
C ILE A 11 3.83 10.20 -15.03
N MET A 12 4.23 9.47 -16.08
CA MET A 12 3.99 8.03 -16.19
C MET A 12 4.89 7.30 -15.18
N GLU A 13 4.67 7.53 -13.89
CA GLU A 13 5.29 6.75 -12.83
C GLU A 13 4.74 5.32 -12.93
N LYS A 14 5.65 4.36 -13.12
CA LYS A 14 5.28 2.95 -13.17
C LYS A 14 4.90 2.48 -11.77
N HIS A 15 3.62 2.60 -11.44
CA HIS A 15 3.06 2.13 -10.17
C HIS A 15 3.28 0.63 -9.99
N ARG A 16 3.63 0.21 -8.77
CA ARG A 16 3.64 -1.22 -8.41
C ARG A 16 2.22 -1.76 -8.46
N LYS A 17 2.05 -3.00 -8.91
CA LYS A 17 0.77 -3.69 -8.87
C LYS A 17 0.54 -4.24 -7.47
N CYS A 18 -0.67 -4.10 -6.97
CA CYS A 18 -1.13 -4.70 -5.74
C CYS A 18 -1.01 -6.23 -5.83
N THR A 19 -0.35 -6.85 -4.85
CA THR A 19 -0.18 -8.31 -4.80
C THR A 19 -1.47 -9.08 -4.51
N ILE A 20 -2.55 -8.40 -4.13
CA ILE A 20 -3.84 -9.00 -3.76
C ILE A 20 -4.84 -8.91 -4.92
N CYS A 21 -5.06 -7.71 -5.50
CA CYS A 21 -6.03 -7.51 -6.59
C CYS A 21 -5.38 -7.38 -7.98
N GLY A 22 -4.06 -7.18 -8.08
CA GLY A 22 -3.34 -7.03 -9.35
C GLY A 22 -3.39 -5.64 -9.98
N GLU A 23 -4.18 -4.71 -9.44
CA GLU A 23 -4.30 -3.33 -9.93
C GLU A 23 -3.16 -2.41 -9.45
N PRO A 24 -2.84 -1.33 -10.18
CA PRO A 24 -1.77 -0.41 -9.78
C PRO A 24 -2.06 0.30 -8.45
N VAL A 25 -1.04 0.42 -7.59
CA VAL A 25 -1.06 1.18 -6.34
C VAL A 25 -0.70 2.64 -6.64
N VAL A 26 -1.73 3.48 -6.74
CA VAL A 26 -1.58 4.92 -6.96
C VAL A 26 -1.29 5.61 -5.62
N LEU A 27 -0.24 6.42 -5.58
CA LEU A 27 0.14 7.18 -4.40
C LEU A 27 -0.34 8.62 -4.53
N VAL A 28 -0.97 9.14 -3.48
CA VAL A 28 -1.34 10.55 -3.36
C VAL A 28 -0.77 11.08 -2.03
N PRO A 29 0.06 12.14 -2.02
CA PRO A 29 0.79 12.69 -3.17
C PRO A 29 1.63 11.62 -3.90
N SER A 30 1.94 11.88 -5.17
CA SER A 30 2.70 11.00 -6.06
C SER A 30 4.09 10.66 -5.52
N ALA A 31 4.72 9.61 -6.05
CA ALA A 31 6.07 9.23 -5.60
C ALA A 31 7.10 10.32 -5.94
N ALA A 32 6.95 10.98 -7.09
CA ALA A 32 7.77 12.12 -7.49
C ALA A 32 7.59 13.33 -6.55
N GLU A 33 6.37 13.62 -6.10
CA GLU A 33 6.12 14.68 -5.12
C GLU A 33 6.78 14.39 -3.78
N ARG A 34 6.63 13.16 -3.29
CA ARG A 34 7.28 12.72 -2.04
C ARG A 34 8.80 12.77 -2.15
N ALA A 35 9.35 12.35 -3.29
CA ALA A 35 10.77 12.42 -3.59
C ALA A 35 11.32 13.85 -3.55
N ARG A 36 10.59 14.81 -4.12
CA ARG A 36 10.96 16.23 -4.08
C ARG A 36 10.99 16.79 -2.67
N GLN A 37 10.06 16.35 -1.81
CA GLN A 37 9.96 16.85 -0.44
C GLN A 37 11.02 16.24 0.49
N SER A 38 11.36 14.96 0.30
CA SER A 38 12.25 14.26 1.22
C SER A 38 13.70 14.15 0.74
N GLY A 39 13.97 14.35 -0.55
CA GLY A 39 15.27 14.07 -1.16
C GLY A 39 15.57 12.57 -1.39
N LEU A 40 14.59 11.68 -1.24
CA LEU A 40 14.72 10.25 -1.54
C LEU A 40 14.25 9.96 -2.97
N PRO A 41 14.76 8.92 -3.65
CA PRO A 41 14.34 8.63 -5.02
C PRO A 41 12.86 8.18 -5.07
N ALA A 42 12.12 8.55 -6.13
CA ALA A 42 10.71 8.15 -6.30
C ALA A 42 10.51 6.62 -6.26
N ALA A 43 11.49 5.87 -6.78
CA ALA A 43 11.52 4.40 -6.72
C ALA A 43 11.47 3.85 -5.28
N TYR A 44 12.04 4.56 -4.30
CA TYR A 44 11.95 4.20 -2.88
C TYR A 44 10.48 4.15 -2.44
N TYR A 45 9.73 5.21 -2.73
CA TYR A 45 8.31 5.32 -2.38
C TYR A 45 7.43 4.30 -3.10
N LEU A 46 7.71 4.04 -4.37
CA LEU A 46 6.99 3.01 -5.13
C LEU A 46 7.22 1.60 -4.58
N ASN A 47 8.37 1.33 -3.96
CA ASN A 47 8.69 0.01 -3.40
C ASN A 47 8.14 -0.20 -1.98
N LEU A 48 7.77 0.85 -1.26
CA LEU A 48 7.20 0.74 0.09
C LEU A 48 5.82 0.09 0.11
N PHE A 49 5.04 0.28 -0.96
CA PHE A 49 3.65 -0.17 -1.03
C PHE A 49 3.49 -1.27 -2.07
N THR A 50 3.32 -2.50 -1.59
CA THR A 50 3.12 -3.70 -2.43
C THR A 50 1.65 -4.07 -2.60
N SER A 51 0.75 -3.48 -1.81
CA SER A 51 -0.69 -3.71 -1.86
C SER A 51 -1.46 -2.44 -1.48
N HIS A 52 -2.71 -2.33 -1.92
CA HIS A 52 -3.62 -1.30 -1.40
C HIS A 52 -3.93 -1.55 0.08
N SER A 53 -4.14 -0.47 0.82
CA SER A 53 -4.55 -0.49 2.24
C SER A 53 -5.82 -1.33 2.42
N ASP A 54 -6.83 -1.08 1.58
CA ASP A 54 -8.13 -1.74 1.68
C ASP A 54 -8.04 -3.24 1.39
N CYS A 55 -7.28 -3.61 0.34
CA CYS A 55 -7.03 -5.02 0.05
C CYS A 55 -6.31 -5.72 1.21
N PHE A 56 -5.34 -5.05 1.82
CA PHE A 56 -4.60 -5.62 2.95
C PHE A 56 -5.50 -5.81 4.18
N ILE A 57 -6.35 -4.83 4.50
CA ILE A 57 -7.31 -4.90 5.61
C ILE A 57 -8.32 -6.03 5.37
N ALA A 58 -8.94 -6.08 4.19
CA ALA A 58 -9.90 -7.14 3.84
C ALA A 58 -9.29 -8.54 3.93
N LYS A 59 -8.04 -8.71 3.47
CA LYS A 59 -7.31 -9.97 3.62
C LYS A 59 -7.12 -10.34 5.09
N ARG A 60 -6.70 -9.39 5.93
CA ARG A 60 -6.51 -9.60 7.37
C ARG A 60 -7.82 -9.95 8.09
N GLU A 61 -8.92 -9.31 7.74
CA GLU A 61 -10.24 -9.62 8.30
C GLU A 61 -10.66 -11.05 7.95
N SER A 62 -10.51 -11.45 6.68
CA SER A 62 -10.80 -12.81 6.23
C SER A 62 -9.94 -13.85 6.95
N GLU A 63 -8.62 -13.63 7.04
CA GLU A 63 -7.68 -14.52 7.73
C GLU A 63 -8.01 -14.66 9.23
N THR A 64 -8.38 -13.56 9.86
CA THR A 64 -8.77 -13.55 11.28
C THR A 64 -10.07 -14.31 11.50
N ASN A 65 -11.07 -14.10 10.63
CA ASN A 65 -12.34 -14.83 10.69
C ASN A 65 -12.12 -16.35 10.52
N ASP A 66 -11.32 -16.73 9.53
CA ASP A 66 -10.96 -18.12 9.29
C ASP A 66 -10.21 -18.74 10.47
N LEU A 67 -9.31 -17.98 11.10
CA LEU A 67 -8.62 -18.44 12.31
C LEU A 67 -9.60 -18.68 13.45
N ILE A 68 -10.54 -17.77 13.70
CA ILE A 68 -11.57 -17.89 14.75
C ILE A 68 -12.47 -19.10 14.49
N ARG A 69 -12.94 -19.27 13.26
CA ARG A 69 -13.74 -20.45 12.86
C ARG A 69 -12.98 -21.77 13.09
N ARG A 70 -11.68 -21.79 12.81
CA ARG A 70 -10.82 -22.96 13.03
C ARG A 70 -10.44 -23.16 14.50
N SER A 71 -10.28 -22.08 15.27
CA SER A 71 -9.83 -22.12 16.68
C SER A 71 -10.96 -22.39 17.67
N GLY A 72 -12.22 -22.05 17.33
CA GLY A 72 -13.40 -22.48 18.09
C GLY A 72 -13.49 -24.01 18.25
N ASN A 73 -12.80 -24.76 17.39
CA ASN A 73 -12.69 -26.22 17.45
C ASN A 73 -11.39 -26.72 18.14
N ARG A 74 -10.50 -25.82 18.57
CA ARG A 74 -9.23 -26.13 19.24
C ARG A 74 -9.16 -25.41 20.59
N SER A 75 -9.94 -25.90 21.55
CA SER A 75 -9.79 -25.54 22.96
C SER A 75 -8.37 -25.92 23.41
N ARG A 76 -7.43 -24.97 23.42
CA ARG A 76 -6.13 -25.17 24.05
C ARG A 76 -6.30 -24.95 25.55
N PRO A 77 -5.90 -25.91 26.42
CA PRO A 77 -5.93 -25.68 27.84
C PRO A 77 -5.02 -24.48 28.17
N MET A 78 -5.54 -23.52 28.94
CA MET A 78 -4.74 -22.47 29.54
C MET A 78 -3.76 -23.13 30.53
N PRO A 79 -2.47 -22.80 30.50
CA PRO A 79 -1.56 -23.23 31.56
C PRO A 79 -1.99 -22.54 32.86
N ILE A 80 -2.19 -23.35 33.90
CA ILE A 80 -2.39 -22.94 35.30
C ILE A 80 -1.14 -22.27 35.87
#